data_AF-A0A0M8YPC8-F1
#
_entry.id   AF-A0A0M8YPC8-F1
#
_cell.length_a   1.000
_cell.length_b   1.000
_cell.length_c   1.000
_cell.angle_alpha   90.00
_cell.angle_beta   90.00
_cell.angle_gamma   90.00
#
_symmetry.space_group_name_H-M   'P 1'
#
loop_
_entity.id
_entity.type
_entity.pdbx_description
1 polymer ?
#
loop_
_entity_poly.entity_id
_entity_poly.type
_entity_poly.pdbx_seq_one_letter_code
_entity_poly.pdbx_strand_id
1 'polypeptide(L)'
;MTTAEEGRQRLDAASVLNAKRTLLQLLARAGVWSGDAEEMIGFVEAGALALAYEEIGGAGRSAPDGKGEAYAAGWLDGARAVADELGGVAERALRQALAADPTTDSPDDRPPVGRTEMERTKVAVTPIYLSFTDVSDLDPEVTEQVLGAVLRTMSSRQRSRYAGRLAEFATTHREHLERLYAEYGPGSAIAIHGRYTLVHSPTSVAVLERLAAAPSALYEEWDAAELPPAWLDGLTKAWGAPA
;
A
#
# COMPACT_ATOMS: atom_id res chain seq x y z
N MET A 1 21.03 -26.90 35.04
CA MET A 1 19.62 -26.62 34.72
C MET A 1 19.47 -25.11 34.68
N THR A 2 19.27 -24.54 33.50
CA THR A 2 19.32 -23.10 33.22
C THR A 2 17.93 -22.48 33.29
N THR A 3 17.78 -21.46 34.13
CA THR A 3 16.61 -20.59 34.36
C THR A 3 16.26 -19.67 33.17
N ALA A 4 16.63 -20.04 31.94
CA ALA A 4 16.45 -19.22 30.74
C ALA A 4 15.21 -19.59 29.90
N GLU A 5 14.45 -20.63 30.29
CA GLU A 5 13.26 -21.06 29.55
C GLU A 5 11.95 -20.45 30.06
N GLU A 6 11.94 -19.79 31.22
CA GLU A 6 10.73 -19.28 31.90
C GLU A 6 10.11 -18.01 31.26
N GLY A 7 10.71 -17.45 30.20
CA GLY A 7 10.31 -16.15 29.65
C GLY A 7 9.59 -16.15 28.29
N ARG A 8 9.41 -17.30 27.62
CA ARG A 8 8.70 -17.33 26.33
C ARG A 8 7.20 -17.43 26.56
N GLN A 9 6.52 -16.28 26.60
CA GLN A 9 5.06 -16.23 26.45
C GLN A 9 4.67 -16.82 25.09
N ARG A 10 4.34 -18.11 25.07
CA ARG A 10 3.80 -18.80 23.91
C ARG A 10 2.28 -18.64 23.94
N LEU A 11 1.75 -17.89 22.98
CA LEU A 11 0.33 -17.93 22.69
C LEU A 11 0.00 -19.31 22.12
N ASP A 12 -1.00 -19.98 22.68
CA ASP A 12 -1.51 -21.23 22.11
C ASP A 12 -2.39 -20.95 20.86
N ALA A 13 -2.55 -21.96 20.01
CA ALA A 13 -3.28 -21.82 18.75
C ALA A 13 -4.76 -21.43 18.96
N ALA A 14 -5.40 -21.88 20.04
CA ALA A 14 -6.79 -21.54 20.31
C ALA A 14 -6.94 -20.07 20.73
N SER A 15 -5.98 -19.54 21.50
CA SER A 15 -5.91 -18.12 21.84
C SER A 15 -5.75 -17.23 20.60
N VAL A 16 -4.89 -17.62 19.65
CA VAL A 16 -4.70 -16.89 18.39
C VAL A 16 -5.99 -16.87 17.56
N LEU A 17 -6.65 -18.02 17.41
CA LEU A 17 -7.92 -18.12 16.67
C LEU A 17 -9.05 -17.31 17.33
N ASN A 18 -9.13 -17.32 18.66
CA ASN A 18 -10.11 -16.53 19.40
C ASN A 18 -9.85 -15.02 19.26
N ALA A 19 -8.58 -14.59 19.28
CA ALA A 19 -8.21 -13.21 19.04
C ALA A 19 -8.60 -12.77 17.63
N LYS A 20 -8.29 -13.59 16.61
CA LYS A 20 -8.67 -13.34 15.21
C LYS A 20 -10.19 -13.19 15.06
N ARG A 21 -10.97 -14.11 15.63
CA ARG A 21 -12.44 -14.03 15.60
C ARG A 21 -12.97 -12.76 16.28
N THR A 22 -12.40 -12.39 17.42
CA THR A 22 -12.78 -11.16 18.14
C THR A 22 -12.48 -9.92 17.29
N LEU A 23 -11.31 -9.88 16.62
CA LEU A 23 -10.95 -8.79 15.72
C LEU A 23 -11.93 -8.66 14.56
N LEU A 24 -12.30 -9.76 13.91
CA LEU A 24 -13.30 -9.75 12.84
C LEU A 24 -14.65 -9.19 13.30
N GLN A 25 -15.11 -9.59 14.50
CA GLN A 25 -16.35 -9.07 15.07
C GLN A 25 -16.29 -7.57 15.38
N LEU A 26 -15.16 -7.09 15.91
CA LEU A 26 -14.96 -5.67 16.20
C LEU A 26 -14.89 -4.83 14.91
N LEU A 27 -14.20 -5.33 13.90
CA LEU A 27 -14.09 -4.69 12.58
C LEU A 27 -15.44 -4.65 11.86
N ALA A 28 -16.21 -5.73 11.89
CA ALA A 28 -17.58 -5.76 11.39
C ALA A 28 -18.47 -4.70 12.07
N ARG A 29 -18.35 -4.55 13.39
CA ARG A 29 -19.10 -3.52 14.13
C ARG A 29 -18.64 -2.09 13.81
N ALA A 30 -17.41 -1.91 13.34
CA ALA A 30 -16.91 -0.64 12.83
C ALA A 30 -17.26 -0.39 11.35
N GLY A 31 -18.02 -1.28 10.71
CA GLY A 31 -18.43 -1.17 9.32
C GLY A 31 -17.43 -1.73 8.30
N VAL A 32 -16.41 -2.47 8.74
CA VAL A 32 -15.48 -3.18 7.86
C VAL A 32 -16.08 -4.52 7.48
N TRP A 33 -16.22 -4.79 6.18
CA TRP A 33 -16.78 -6.04 5.70
C TRP A 33 -15.92 -7.25 6.10
N SER A 34 -16.53 -8.40 6.39
CA SER A 34 -15.83 -9.52 7.04
C SER A 34 -14.70 -10.10 6.21
N GLY A 35 -14.84 -10.18 4.88
CA GLY A 35 -13.74 -10.65 4.03
C GLY A 35 -12.63 -9.61 3.86
N ASP A 36 -12.94 -8.30 3.90
CA ASP A 36 -11.90 -7.26 3.94
C ASP A 36 -11.09 -7.35 5.24
N ALA A 37 -11.78 -7.61 6.35
CA ALA A 37 -11.15 -7.80 7.66
C ALA A 37 -10.29 -9.08 7.69
N GLU A 38 -10.78 -10.21 7.16
CA GLU A 38 -10.00 -11.45 7.05
C GLU A 38 -8.76 -11.28 6.18
N GLU A 39 -8.89 -10.55 5.07
CA GLU A 39 -7.78 -10.25 4.18
C GLU A 39 -6.72 -9.36 4.86
N MET A 40 -7.13 -8.26 5.50
CA MET A 40 -6.20 -7.38 6.21
C MET A 40 -5.44 -8.13 7.31
N ILE A 41 -6.14 -8.98 8.06
CA ILE A 41 -5.50 -9.84 9.06
C ILE A 41 -4.52 -10.81 8.37
N GLY A 42 -4.90 -11.36 7.21
CA GLY A 42 -4.01 -12.18 6.38
C GLY A 42 -2.72 -11.46 5.96
N PHE A 43 -2.75 -10.17 5.60
CA PHE A 43 -1.52 -9.43 5.31
C PHE A 43 -0.66 -9.18 6.54
N VAL A 44 -1.28 -8.90 7.68
CA VAL A 44 -0.51 -8.75 8.92
C VAL A 44 0.19 -10.07 9.26
N GLU A 45 -0.51 -11.20 9.14
CA GLU A 45 0.05 -12.54 9.36
C GLU A 45 1.19 -12.85 8.37
N ALA A 46 0.97 -12.63 7.06
CA ALA A 46 1.98 -12.87 6.04
C ALA A 46 3.19 -11.93 6.16
N GLY A 47 2.95 -10.64 6.43
CA GLY A 47 3.99 -9.63 6.62
C GLY A 47 4.82 -9.90 7.87
N ALA A 48 4.20 -10.33 8.97
CA ALA A 48 4.93 -10.74 10.17
C ALA A 48 5.86 -11.93 9.90
N LEU A 49 5.42 -12.91 9.09
CA LEU A 49 6.26 -14.03 8.67
C LEU A 49 7.41 -13.59 7.75
N ALA A 50 7.16 -12.66 6.82
CA ALA A 50 8.18 -12.12 5.93
C ALA A 50 9.25 -11.32 6.70
N LEU A 51 8.83 -10.47 7.64
CA LEU A 51 9.76 -9.73 8.51
C LEU A 51 10.59 -10.67 9.40
N ALA A 52 9.97 -11.73 9.93
CA ALA A 52 10.69 -12.74 10.69
C ALA A 52 11.73 -13.49 9.84
N TYR A 53 11.41 -13.77 8.57
CA TYR A 53 12.36 -14.33 7.61
C TYR A 53 13.56 -13.40 7.39
N GLU A 54 13.32 -12.12 7.13
CA GLU A 54 14.39 -11.12 6.94
C GLU A 54 15.27 -10.98 8.19
N GLU A 55 14.65 -10.94 9.38
CA GLU A 55 15.39 -10.86 10.64
C GLU A 55 16.27 -12.09 10.86
N ILE A 56 15.74 -13.30 10.62
CA ILE A 56 16.49 -14.55 10.76
C ILE A 56 17.61 -14.65 9.71
N GLY A 57 17.35 -14.26 8.47
CA GLY A 57 18.33 -14.24 7.39
C GLY A 57 19.45 -13.21 7.60
N GLY A 58 19.11 -12.04 8.15
CA GLY A 58 20.05 -10.96 8.46
C GLY A 58 20.85 -11.15 9.74
N ALA A 59 20.37 -11.97 10.69
CA ALA A 59 20.97 -12.13 12.02
C ALA A 59 22.35 -12.82 12.05
N GLY A 60 22.97 -13.14 10.91
CA GLY A 60 24.39 -13.52 10.82
C GLY A 60 24.86 -14.51 11.87
N ARG A 61 24.04 -15.56 12.17
CA ARG A 61 24.32 -16.46 13.28
C ARG A 61 25.54 -17.32 12.95
N SER A 62 26.65 -16.99 13.60
CA SER A 62 27.86 -17.81 13.55
C SER A 62 27.61 -19.16 14.22
N ALA A 63 28.24 -20.21 13.69
CA ALA A 63 28.19 -21.52 14.30
C ALA A 63 28.87 -21.49 15.68
N PRO A 64 28.42 -22.31 16.64
CA PRO A 64 29.10 -22.47 17.92
C PRO A 64 30.61 -22.75 17.79
N ASP A 65 31.42 -22.01 18.56
CA ASP A 65 32.87 -22.12 18.53
C ASP A 65 33.37 -23.52 18.96
N GLY A 66 34.54 -23.90 18.45
CA GLY A 66 35.27 -25.10 18.90
C GLY A 66 34.73 -26.44 18.38
N LYS A 67 33.86 -26.43 17.35
CA LYS A 67 33.28 -27.64 16.75
C LYS A 67 33.87 -28.05 15.39
N GLY A 68 34.79 -27.24 14.84
CA GLY A 68 35.46 -27.50 13.57
C GLY A 68 34.68 -27.02 12.34
N GLU A 69 35.39 -26.91 11.21
CA GLU A 69 34.86 -26.30 9.97
C GLU A 69 33.66 -27.05 9.39
N ALA A 70 33.68 -28.39 9.39
CA ALA A 70 32.58 -29.19 8.87
C ALA A 70 31.26 -28.99 9.64
N TYR A 71 31.34 -28.83 10.97
CA TYR A 71 30.17 -28.51 11.78
C TYR A 71 29.67 -27.10 11.50
N ALA A 72 30.58 -26.13 11.36
CA ALA A 72 30.22 -24.75 11.05
C ALA A 72 29.52 -24.63 9.69
N ALA A 73 30.00 -25.33 8.67
CA ALA A 73 29.37 -25.39 7.37
C ALA A 73 27.96 -25.99 7.45
N GLY A 74 27.80 -27.16 8.09
CA GLY A 74 26.50 -27.81 8.25
C GLY A 74 25.50 -27.00 9.09
N TRP A 75 25.97 -26.25 10.09
CA TRP A 75 25.15 -25.33 10.88
C TRP A 75 24.61 -24.18 10.02
N LEU A 76 25.47 -23.56 9.21
CA LEU A 76 25.08 -22.47 8.32
C LEU A 76 24.11 -22.95 7.24
N ASP A 77 24.36 -24.12 6.65
CA ASP A 77 23.46 -24.72 5.66
C ASP A 77 22.09 -25.05 6.27
N GLY A 78 22.07 -25.63 7.47
CA GLY A 78 20.83 -25.92 8.19
C GLY A 78 20.07 -24.66 8.58
N ALA A 79 20.76 -23.61 9.04
CA ALA A 79 20.16 -22.33 9.37
C ALA A 79 19.55 -21.66 8.12
N ARG A 80 20.25 -21.72 6.99
CA ARG A 80 19.74 -21.24 5.70
C ARG A 80 18.51 -22.02 5.24
N ALA A 81 18.55 -23.35 5.31
CA ALA A 81 17.41 -24.19 4.93
C ALA A 81 16.14 -23.89 5.77
N VAL A 82 16.29 -23.69 7.08
CA VAL A 82 15.16 -23.30 7.95
C VAL A 82 14.64 -21.91 7.63
N ALA A 83 15.53 -20.96 7.33
CA ALA A 83 15.12 -19.62 6.89
C ALA A 83 14.35 -19.69 5.57
N ASP A 84 14.84 -20.44 4.58
CA ASP A 84 14.19 -20.58 3.28
C ASP A 84 12.79 -21.23 3.40
N GLU A 85 12.63 -22.23 4.26
CA GLU A 85 11.32 -22.82 4.56
C GLU A 85 10.35 -21.82 5.21
N LEU A 86 10.83 -20.97 6.13
CA LEU A 86 10.02 -19.89 6.70
C LEU A 86 9.58 -18.87 5.63
N GLY A 87 10.49 -18.52 4.71
CA GLY A 87 10.17 -17.70 3.54
C GLY A 87 9.08 -18.33 2.68
N GLY A 88 9.17 -19.64 2.43
CA GLY A 88 8.13 -20.40 1.71
C GLY A 88 6.79 -20.47 2.44
N VAL A 89 6.77 -20.44 3.78
CA VAL A 89 5.53 -20.30 4.56
C VAL A 89 4.95 -18.90 4.42
N ALA A 90 5.78 -17.85 4.51
CA ALA A 90 5.36 -16.47 4.34
C ALA A 90 4.72 -16.22 2.97
N GLU A 91 5.34 -16.73 1.91
CA GLU A 91 4.83 -16.57 0.54
C GLU A 91 3.50 -17.32 0.32
N ARG A 92 3.34 -18.52 0.90
CA ARG A 92 2.07 -19.26 0.87
C ARG A 92 0.97 -18.54 1.66
N ALA A 93 1.29 -18.02 2.84
CA ALA A 93 0.36 -17.24 3.65
C ALA A 93 -0.09 -15.98 2.89
N LEU A 94 0.85 -15.30 2.24
CA LEU A 94 0.55 -14.16 1.36
C LEU A 94 -0.39 -14.58 0.24
N ARG A 95 -0.06 -15.64 -0.52
CA ARG A 95 -0.91 -16.14 -1.60
C ARG A 95 -2.31 -16.52 -1.14
N GLN A 96 -2.46 -17.10 0.06
CA GLN A 96 -3.78 -17.39 0.63
C GLN A 96 -4.55 -16.13 1.00
N ALA A 97 -3.89 -15.13 1.59
CA ALA A 97 -4.49 -13.82 1.83
C ALA A 97 -4.89 -13.12 0.53
N LEU A 98 -4.14 -13.32 -0.57
CA LEU A 98 -4.50 -12.83 -1.90
C LEU A 98 -5.65 -13.62 -2.56
N ALA A 99 -5.72 -14.93 -2.35
CA ALA A 99 -6.65 -15.84 -3.04
C ALA A 99 -8.02 -16.01 -2.34
N ALA A 100 -8.19 -15.54 -1.10
CA ALA A 100 -9.49 -15.40 -0.47
C ALA A 100 -10.29 -14.34 -1.23
N ASP A 101 -10.94 -14.75 -2.31
CA ASP A 101 -11.71 -13.92 -3.22
C ASP A 101 -13.20 -14.14 -2.93
N PRO A 102 -13.97 -13.13 -2.51
CA PRO A 102 -15.40 -13.12 -2.70
C PRO A 102 -15.65 -12.68 -4.14
N THR A 103 -15.57 -13.61 -5.08
CA THR A 103 -16.05 -13.39 -6.45
C THR A 103 -17.57 -13.17 -6.41
N THR A 104 -18.00 -11.95 -6.12
CA THR A 104 -19.21 -11.25 -6.62
C THR A 104 -19.32 -9.93 -5.87
N ASP A 105 -18.73 -8.86 -6.39
CA ASP A 105 -19.18 -7.52 -6.05
C ASP A 105 -19.80 -6.90 -7.29
N SER A 106 -21.11 -6.68 -7.19
CA SER A 106 -21.83 -5.73 -8.02
C SER A 106 -21.17 -4.35 -7.82
N PRO A 107 -20.98 -3.53 -8.87
CA PRO A 107 -20.33 -2.22 -8.76
C PRO A 107 -20.97 -1.25 -7.75
N ASP A 108 -22.17 -1.57 -7.25
CA ASP A 108 -22.99 -0.78 -6.32
C ASP A 108 -22.63 -0.98 -4.82
N ASP A 109 -21.73 -1.90 -4.47
CA ASP A 109 -21.44 -2.26 -3.06
C ASP A 109 -20.03 -1.84 -2.61
N ARG A 110 -19.40 -0.85 -3.27
CA ARG A 110 -18.08 -0.35 -2.88
C ARG A 110 -18.18 0.36 -1.52
N PRO A 111 -17.55 -0.16 -0.45
CA PRO A 111 -17.70 0.41 0.89
C PRO A 111 -17.19 1.86 0.91
N PRO A 112 -17.82 2.74 1.72
CA PRO A 112 -17.43 4.13 1.82
C PRO A 112 -15.96 4.27 2.21
N VAL A 113 -15.28 5.27 1.66
CA VAL A 113 -13.87 5.53 1.96
C VAL A 113 -13.71 5.88 3.43
N GLY A 114 -12.95 5.08 4.15
CA GLY A 114 -12.72 5.28 5.58
C GLY A 114 -11.72 6.41 5.83
N ARG A 115 -11.85 7.10 6.97
CA ARG A 115 -10.91 8.15 7.39
C ARG A 115 -9.45 7.67 7.43
N THR A 116 -9.23 6.44 7.89
CA THR A 116 -7.87 5.84 7.93
C THR A 116 -7.27 5.66 6.55
N GLU A 117 -8.07 5.27 5.55
CA GLU A 117 -7.62 5.08 4.17
C GLU A 117 -7.25 6.42 3.53
N MET A 118 -8.08 7.44 3.79
CA MET A 118 -7.82 8.82 3.38
C MET A 118 -6.49 9.32 3.94
N GLU A 119 -6.30 9.26 5.25
CA GLU A 119 -5.08 9.75 5.90
C GLU A 119 -3.83 8.97 5.47
N ARG A 120 -3.93 7.65 5.33
CA ARG A 120 -2.82 6.83 4.81
C ARG A 120 -2.42 7.27 3.40
N THR A 121 -3.40 7.56 2.55
CA THR A 121 -3.15 8.01 1.18
C THR A 121 -2.51 9.39 1.15
N LYS A 122 -3.02 10.36 1.93
CA LYS A 122 -2.42 11.69 2.09
C LYS A 122 -0.94 11.60 2.50
N VAL A 123 -0.64 10.78 3.50
CA VAL A 123 0.73 10.54 3.98
C VAL A 123 1.61 9.88 2.92
N ALA A 124 1.06 9.02 2.07
CA ALA A 124 1.81 8.33 1.02
C ALA A 124 2.12 9.23 -0.19
N VAL A 125 1.16 10.05 -0.65
CA VAL A 125 1.36 10.88 -1.86
C VAL A 125 2.29 12.07 -1.63
N THR A 126 2.31 12.62 -0.41
CA THR A 126 3.08 13.82 -0.07
C THR A 126 4.59 13.66 -0.31
N PRO A 127 5.29 12.67 0.26
CA PRO A 127 6.73 12.52 0.04
C PRO A 127 7.08 12.20 -1.42
N ILE A 128 6.19 11.50 -2.15
CA ILE A 128 6.38 11.24 -3.58
C ILE A 128 6.32 12.55 -4.35
N TYR A 129 5.29 13.36 -4.13
CA TYR A 129 5.12 14.64 -4.79
C TYR A 129 6.27 15.61 -4.50
N LEU A 130 6.73 15.67 -3.25
CA LEU A 130 7.86 16.50 -2.83
C LEU A 130 9.21 16.00 -3.36
N SER A 131 9.29 14.79 -3.92
CA SER A 131 10.49 14.35 -4.64
C SER A 131 10.62 14.97 -6.03
N PHE A 132 9.55 15.60 -6.54
CA PHE A 132 9.50 16.25 -7.85
C PHE A 132 9.26 17.77 -7.78
N THR A 133 8.82 18.29 -6.63
CA THR A 133 8.37 19.68 -6.48
C THR A 133 8.72 20.23 -5.08
N ASP A 134 8.91 21.56 -4.97
CA ASP A 134 9.30 22.21 -3.71
C ASP A 134 8.13 22.82 -2.92
N VAL A 135 6.92 22.90 -3.50
CA VAL A 135 5.75 23.59 -2.93
C VAL A 135 4.44 22.84 -3.23
N SER A 136 3.49 22.87 -2.29
CA SER A 136 2.13 22.32 -2.43
C SER A 136 1.09 23.40 -2.11
N ASP A 137 0.12 23.61 -3.00
CA ASP A 137 -0.79 24.78 -2.95
C ASP A 137 -2.30 24.44 -2.91
N LEU A 138 -2.69 23.17 -2.75
CA LEU A 138 -4.13 22.80 -2.74
C LEU A 138 -4.76 22.80 -1.35
N ASP A 139 -6.01 23.29 -1.28
CA ASP A 139 -6.86 23.28 -0.09
C ASP A 139 -7.06 21.83 0.44
N PRO A 140 -6.93 21.60 1.77
CA PRO A 140 -7.26 20.33 2.40
C PRO A 140 -8.65 19.77 2.09
N GLU A 141 -9.68 20.61 1.93
CA GLU A 141 -11.04 20.14 1.63
C GLU A 141 -11.14 19.56 0.21
N VAL A 142 -10.57 20.26 -0.76
CA VAL A 142 -10.48 19.79 -2.15
C VAL A 142 -9.62 18.53 -2.25
N THR A 143 -8.56 18.44 -1.43
CA THR A 143 -7.71 17.25 -1.33
C THR A 143 -8.52 16.02 -0.93
N GLU A 144 -9.42 16.13 0.05
CA GLU A 144 -10.25 15.01 0.48
C GLU A 144 -11.26 14.56 -0.58
N GLN A 145 -11.89 15.50 -1.30
CA GLN A 145 -12.84 15.14 -2.36
C GLN A 145 -12.14 14.41 -3.51
N VAL A 146 -10.99 14.91 -3.96
CA VAL A 146 -10.20 14.31 -5.04
C VAL A 146 -9.69 12.93 -4.65
N LEU A 147 -9.10 12.79 -3.46
CA LEU A 147 -8.66 11.48 -2.98
C LEU A 147 -9.84 10.54 -2.73
N GLY A 148 -11.00 11.06 -2.35
CA GLY A 148 -12.24 10.30 -2.21
C GLY A 148 -12.66 9.66 -3.53
N ALA A 149 -12.71 10.44 -4.61
CA ALA A 149 -13.00 9.94 -5.95
C ALA A 149 -11.98 8.87 -6.39
N VAL A 150 -10.68 9.14 -6.19
CA VAL A 150 -9.61 8.16 -6.45
C VAL A 150 -9.81 6.86 -5.68
N LEU A 151 -10.07 6.94 -4.38
CA LEU A 151 -10.20 5.77 -3.51
C LEU A 151 -11.47 4.96 -3.81
N ARG A 152 -12.55 5.61 -4.26
CA ARG A 152 -13.76 4.90 -4.70
C ARG A 152 -13.59 4.08 -5.96
N THR A 153 -12.60 4.38 -6.81
CA THR A 153 -12.26 3.50 -7.95
C THR A 153 -11.69 2.14 -7.52
N MET A 154 -11.41 1.96 -6.22
CA MET A 154 -10.72 0.82 -5.66
C MET A 154 -11.57 0.10 -4.60
N SER A 155 -11.42 -1.23 -4.54
CA SER A 155 -11.90 -2.03 -3.41
C SER A 155 -11.02 -1.81 -2.17
N SER A 156 -11.51 -2.17 -0.98
CA SER A 156 -10.74 -2.07 0.28
C SER A 156 -9.39 -2.79 0.20
N ARG A 157 -9.35 -3.96 -0.47
CA ARG A 157 -8.13 -4.69 -0.85
C ARG A 157 -7.12 -3.79 -1.53
N GLN A 158 -7.53 -3.11 -2.59
CA GLN A 158 -6.65 -2.25 -3.37
C GLN A 158 -6.23 -1.01 -2.58
N ARG A 159 -7.15 -0.40 -1.81
CA ARG A 159 -6.85 0.73 -0.92
C ARG A 159 -5.80 0.37 0.15
N SER A 160 -5.85 -0.85 0.69
CA SER A 160 -4.90 -1.29 1.72
C SER A 160 -3.44 -1.30 1.24
N ARG A 161 -3.21 -1.63 -0.04
CA ARG A 161 -1.88 -1.70 -0.68
C ARG A 161 -1.51 -0.44 -1.45
N TYR A 162 -2.39 0.57 -1.45
CA TYR A 162 -2.28 1.68 -2.39
C TYR A 162 -1.00 2.50 -2.21
N ALA A 163 -0.50 2.65 -0.98
CA ALA A 163 0.78 3.32 -0.72
C ALA A 163 1.96 2.65 -1.44
N GLY A 164 2.01 1.31 -1.47
CA GLY A 164 3.03 0.57 -2.21
C GLY A 164 2.88 0.74 -3.72
N ARG A 165 1.64 0.70 -4.22
CA ARG A 165 1.34 0.94 -5.64
C ARG A 165 1.77 2.34 -6.10
N LEU A 166 1.53 3.36 -5.27
CA LEU A 166 1.94 4.73 -5.56
C LEU A 166 3.47 4.85 -5.66
N ALA A 167 4.21 4.20 -4.76
CA ALA A 167 5.67 4.18 -4.81
C ALA A 167 6.21 3.46 -6.06
N GLU A 168 5.60 2.33 -6.44
CA GLU A 168 5.93 1.57 -7.65
C GLU A 168 5.63 2.39 -8.92
N PHE A 169 4.46 3.04 -8.98
CA PHE A 169 4.08 3.92 -10.07
C PHE A 169 5.09 5.07 -10.23
N ALA A 170 5.44 5.76 -9.13
CA ALA A 170 6.38 6.87 -9.16
C ALA A 170 7.78 6.44 -9.62
N THR A 171 8.22 5.24 -9.22
CA THR A 171 9.51 4.69 -9.65
C THR A 171 9.48 4.33 -11.13
N THR A 172 8.41 3.67 -11.59
CA THR A 172 8.25 3.21 -12.97
C THR A 172 8.15 4.38 -13.96
N HIS A 173 7.48 5.46 -13.56
CA HIS A 173 7.22 6.61 -14.41
C HIS A 173 8.04 7.85 -14.05
N ARG A 174 9.20 7.66 -13.40
CA ARG A 174 10.00 8.76 -12.83
C ARG A 174 10.32 9.86 -13.83
N GLU A 175 10.91 9.52 -14.98
CA GLU A 175 11.28 10.50 -16.01
C GLU A 175 10.08 11.25 -16.57
N HIS A 176 8.91 10.61 -16.60
CA HIS A 176 7.69 11.25 -17.07
C HIS A 176 7.15 12.25 -16.05
N LEU A 177 7.14 11.86 -14.77
CA LEU A 177 6.73 12.73 -13.67
C LEU A 177 7.65 13.94 -13.53
N GLU A 178 8.97 13.75 -13.63
CA GLU A 178 9.95 14.85 -13.60
C GLU A 178 9.68 15.89 -14.70
N ARG A 179 9.41 15.45 -15.94
CA ARG A 179 9.04 16.36 -17.04
C ARG A 179 7.71 17.05 -16.80
N LEU A 180 6.69 16.29 -16.42
CA LEU A 180 5.34 16.83 -16.17
C LEU A 180 5.39 17.92 -15.09
N TYR A 181 6.06 17.67 -13.97
CA TYR A 181 6.15 18.65 -12.89
C TYR A 181 7.09 19.82 -13.22
N ALA A 182 8.13 19.62 -14.03
CA ALA A 182 8.96 20.73 -14.51
C ALA A 182 8.19 21.68 -15.45
N GLU A 183 7.33 21.14 -16.31
CA GLU A 183 6.60 21.92 -17.32
C GLU A 183 5.28 22.50 -16.81
N TYR A 184 4.55 21.76 -15.97
CA TYR A 184 3.20 22.10 -15.51
C TYR A 184 3.07 22.28 -13.99
N GLY A 185 4.13 21.97 -13.22
CA GLY A 185 4.10 22.00 -11.77
C GLY A 185 4.35 23.39 -11.16
N PRO A 186 4.44 23.45 -9.81
CA PRO A 186 4.71 24.68 -9.07
C PRO A 186 6.01 25.34 -9.54
N GLY A 187 5.92 26.62 -9.92
CA GLY A 187 7.07 27.39 -10.44
C GLY A 187 7.21 27.40 -11.96
N SER A 188 6.42 26.61 -12.69
CA SER A 188 6.37 26.70 -14.16
C SER A 188 5.71 28.00 -14.63
N ALA A 189 6.05 28.44 -15.85
CA ALA A 189 5.48 29.65 -16.47
C ALA A 189 4.00 29.48 -16.87
N ILE A 190 3.49 28.24 -16.84
CA ILE A 190 2.08 27.92 -17.07
C ILE A 190 1.33 28.25 -15.77
N ALA A 191 1.04 29.53 -15.59
CA ALA A 191 0.40 30.03 -14.38
C ALA A 191 -1.00 29.42 -14.20
N ILE A 192 -1.13 28.64 -13.12
CA ILE A 192 -2.22 28.57 -12.13
C ILE A 192 -3.45 29.32 -12.63
N HIS A 193 -4.49 28.63 -13.08
CA HIS A 193 -5.92 28.93 -12.89
C HIS A 193 -6.73 27.99 -13.81
N GLY A 194 -7.52 27.11 -13.20
CA GLY A 194 -8.53 26.32 -13.88
C GLY A 194 -8.09 24.90 -14.22
N ARG A 195 -7.21 24.70 -15.21
CA ARG A 195 -6.98 23.36 -15.81
C ARG A 195 -5.86 22.55 -15.15
N TYR A 196 -4.77 23.19 -14.71
CA TYR A 196 -3.61 22.51 -14.13
C TYR A 196 -3.56 22.59 -12.60
N THR A 197 -4.62 23.06 -11.96
CA THR A 197 -4.70 23.24 -10.50
C THR A 197 -4.28 21.98 -9.72
N LEU A 198 -4.66 20.78 -10.18
CA LEU A 198 -4.27 19.55 -9.49
C LEU A 198 -2.77 19.25 -9.56
N VAL A 199 -2.07 19.67 -10.61
CA VAL A 199 -0.62 19.42 -10.78
C VAL A 199 0.17 20.07 -9.64
N HIS A 200 -0.37 21.13 -9.03
CA HIS A 200 0.23 21.83 -7.89
C HIS A 200 -0.13 21.19 -6.52
N SER A 201 -0.66 19.97 -6.53
CA SER A 201 -1.08 19.23 -5.35
C SER A 201 -0.45 17.85 -5.30
N PRO A 202 -0.12 17.33 -4.10
CA PRO A 202 0.21 15.92 -3.90
C PRO A 202 -0.84 14.95 -4.44
N THR A 203 -2.11 15.38 -4.48
CA THR A 203 -3.20 14.54 -5.01
C THR A 203 -3.03 14.22 -6.49
N SER A 204 -2.29 15.03 -7.27
CA SER A 204 -2.01 14.73 -8.68
C SER A 204 -1.33 13.37 -8.87
N VAL A 205 -0.45 12.95 -7.97
CA VAL A 205 0.23 11.64 -8.06
C VAL A 205 -0.79 10.51 -8.07
N ALA A 206 -1.76 10.57 -7.16
CA ALA A 206 -2.83 9.61 -7.05
C ALA A 206 -3.78 9.63 -8.28
N VAL A 207 -4.09 10.83 -8.80
CA VAL A 207 -4.93 10.96 -9.99
C VAL A 207 -4.21 10.44 -11.24
N LEU A 208 -2.92 10.73 -11.40
CA LEU A 208 -2.09 10.24 -12.52
C LEU A 208 -1.96 8.72 -12.51
N GLU A 209 -1.74 8.12 -11.34
CA GLU A 209 -1.74 6.65 -11.21
C GLU A 209 -3.08 6.07 -11.66
N ARG A 210 -4.20 6.66 -11.23
CA ARG A 210 -5.52 6.16 -11.62
C ARG A 210 -5.83 6.40 -13.09
N LEU A 211 -5.41 7.52 -13.67
CA LEU A 211 -5.53 7.78 -15.10
C LEU A 211 -4.77 6.73 -15.92
N ALA A 212 -3.59 6.30 -15.47
CA ALA A 212 -2.81 5.27 -16.15
C ALA A 212 -3.42 3.88 -16.02
N ALA A 213 -3.98 3.53 -14.86
CA ALA A 213 -4.36 2.14 -14.57
C ALA A 213 -5.88 1.85 -14.68
N ALA A 214 -6.77 2.81 -14.47
CA ALA A 214 -8.23 2.64 -14.61
C ALA A 214 -8.93 3.97 -14.97
N PRO A 215 -8.67 4.52 -16.17
CA PRO A 215 -9.19 5.83 -16.56
C PRO A 215 -10.73 5.87 -16.52
N SER A 216 -11.42 4.87 -17.07
CA SER A 216 -12.89 4.87 -17.12
C SER A 216 -13.54 4.94 -15.74
N ALA A 217 -13.07 4.12 -14.78
CA ALA A 217 -13.55 4.13 -13.40
C ALA A 217 -13.27 5.48 -12.71
N LEU A 218 -12.11 6.08 -13.00
CA LEU A 218 -11.78 7.40 -12.48
C LEU A 218 -12.72 8.48 -13.02
N TYR A 219 -13.01 8.50 -14.32
CA TYR A 219 -13.97 9.45 -14.90
C TYR A 219 -15.37 9.30 -14.27
N GLU A 220 -15.81 8.06 -14.03
CA GLU A 220 -17.11 7.77 -13.42
C GLU A 220 -17.20 8.30 -11.98
N GLU A 221 -16.20 8.00 -11.14
CA GLU A 221 -16.16 8.46 -9.76
C GLU A 221 -15.88 9.97 -9.65
N TRP A 222 -15.21 10.55 -10.64
CA TRP A 222 -14.97 11.99 -10.74
C TRP A 222 -16.28 12.75 -10.95
N ASP A 223 -17.11 12.25 -11.87
CA ASP A 223 -18.44 12.80 -12.16
C ASP A 223 -19.38 12.64 -10.95
N ALA A 224 -19.37 11.45 -10.33
CA ALA A 224 -20.16 11.17 -9.12
C ALA A 224 -19.76 12.04 -7.91
N ALA A 225 -18.51 12.49 -7.85
CA ALA A 225 -18.02 13.42 -6.83
C ALA A 225 -18.26 14.90 -7.19
N GLU A 226 -18.91 15.20 -8.31
CA GLU A 226 -19.17 16.54 -8.84
C GLU A 226 -17.88 17.38 -8.98
N LEU A 227 -16.75 16.72 -9.22
CA LEU A 227 -15.45 17.39 -9.36
C LEU A 227 -15.33 18.04 -10.74
N PRO A 228 -14.66 19.20 -10.88
CA PRO A 228 -14.53 19.88 -12.16
C PRO A 228 -13.87 19.00 -13.23
N PRO A 229 -14.53 18.70 -14.37
CA PRO A 229 -13.95 17.86 -15.43
C PRO A 229 -12.66 18.43 -16.01
N ALA A 230 -12.57 19.76 -16.03
CA ALA A 230 -11.40 20.49 -16.53
C ALA A 230 -10.10 20.14 -15.80
N TRP A 231 -10.17 19.71 -14.54
CA TRP A 231 -9.00 19.30 -13.77
C TRP A 231 -8.43 17.98 -14.27
N LEU A 232 -9.31 17.01 -14.50
CA LEU A 232 -8.94 15.69 -15.02
C LEU A 232 -8.46 15.79 -16.48
N ASP A 233 -9.12 16.61 -17.30
CA ASP A 233 -8.70 16.91 -18.67
C ASP A 233 -7.30 17.55 -18.72
N GLY A 234 -6.99 18.42 -17.75
CA GLY A 234 -5.69 19.05 -17.63
C GLY A 234 -4.58 18.04 -17.37
N LEU A 235 -4.77 17.18 -16.36
CA LEU A 235 -3.83 16.12 -16.05
C LEU A 235 -3.69 15.11 -17.19
N THR A 236 -4.79 14.73 -17.82
CA THR A 236 -4.78 13.79 -18.96
C THR A 236 -3.96 14.36 -20.13
N LYS A 237 -4.11 15.65 -20.42
CA LYS A 237 -3.33 16.32 -21.47
C LYS A 237 -1.85 16.44 -21.10
N ALA A 238 -1.54 16.86 -19.88
CA ALA A 238 -0.16 16.96 -19.40
C ALA A 238 0.55 15.60 -19.41
N TRP A 239 -0.16 14.54 -19.02
CA TRP A 239 0.34 13.17 -19.06
C TRP A 239 0.46 12.59 -20.47
N GLY A 240 -0.37 13.03 -21.41
CA GLY A 240 -0.32 12.57 -22.80
C GLY A 240 0.65 13.35 -23.70
N ALA A 241 1.32 14.38 -23.17
CA ALA A 241 2.17 15.24 -23.97
C ALA A 241 3.43 14.48 -24.44
N PRO A 242 3.76 14.52 -25.76
CA PRO A 242 4.98 13.90 -26.26
C PRO A 242 6.23 14.60 -25.69
N ALA A 243 7.34 13.85 -25.64
CA ALA A 243 8.65 14.37 -25.25
C ALA A 243 9.22 15.37 -26.26
#